data_AF-A0A353HVZ2-F1
#
_entry.id   AF-A0A353HVZ2-F1
#
_cell.length_a   1.000
_cell.length_b   1.000
_cell.length_c   1.000
_cell.angle_alpha   90.00
_cell.angle_beta   90.00
_cell.angle_gamma   90.00
#
_symmetry.space_group_name_H-M   'P 1'
#
loop_
_entity.id
_entity.type
_entity.pdbx_description
1 polymer ?
#
loop_
_entity_poly.entity_id
_entity_poly.type
_entity_poly.pdbx_seq_one_letter_code
_entity_poly.pdbx_strand_id
1 'polypeptide(L)'
;MKLVVIYALLALIATAVNIGSQDIVTRLYAGPFAVVLAMITGTIAGLLVKYVLDKRYIFRFRARDLGHDSRTFALYALMGLATTAIFWGFELGFDYLFASRGMRYLGALIGLAIGYVAKYHLDKQYVFRPIRKVKSPIE
;
A
#
# COMPACT_ATOMS: atom_id res chain seq x y z
N MET A 1 19.10 9.07 -0.19
CA MET A 1 19.16 7.97 0.81
C MET A 1 18.14 8.12 1.93
N LYS A 2 18.00 9.28 2.59
CA LYS A 2 17.08 9.48 3.74
C LYS A 2 15.62 9.05 3.47
N LEU A 3 15.08 9.34 2.29
CA LEU A 3 13.68 8.99 1.95
C LEU A 3 13.45 7.48 1.88
N VAL A 4 14.36 6.72 1.26
CA VAL A 4 14.24 5.27 1.10
C VAL A 4 14.27 4.57 2.46
N VAL A 5 15.17 4.99 3.35
CA VAL A 5 15.27 4.45 4.72
C VAL A 5 13.98 4.72 5.49
N ILE A 6 13.46 5.95 5.45
CA ILE A 6 12.18 6.27 6.09
C ILE A 6 11.07 5.42 5.48
N TYR A 7 10.98 5.33 4.15
CA TYR A 7 9.95 4.55 3.46
C TYR A 7 9.97 3.08 3.89
N ALA A 8 11.16 2.48 3.99
CA ALA A 8 11.35 1.12 4.46
C ALA A 8 10.94 0.96 5.93
N LEU A 9 11.32 1.88 6.82
CA LEU A 9 10.92 1.84 8.23
C LEU A 9 9.40 1.94 8.41
N LEU A 10 8.74 2.84 7.69
CA LEU A 10 7.28 2.97 7.74
C LEU A 10 6.58 1.73 7.18
N ALA A 11 7.15 1.11 6.14
CA ALA A 11 6.67 -0.17 5.62
C ALA A 11 6.80 -1.29 6.67
N LEU A 12 7.95 -1.40 7.35
CA LEU A 12 8.16 -2.37 8.42
C LEU A 12 7.16 -2.20 9.57
N ILE A 13 6.87 -0.97 9.98
CA ILE A 13 5.85 -0.70 11.00
C ILE A 13 4.48 -1.19 10.55
N ALA A 14 4.06 -0.86 9.32
CA ALA A 14 2.79 -1.33 8.77
C ALA A 14 2.73 -2.86 8.66
N THR A 15 3.83 -3.51 8.27
CA THR A 15 3.96 -4.98 8.24
C THR A 15 3.83 -5.58 9.63
N ALA A 16 4.48 -5.00 10.64
CA ALA A 16 4.37 -5.47 12.02
C ALA A 16 2.93 -5.34 12.55
N VAL A 17 2.25 -4.22 12.27
CA VAL A 17 0.82 -4.05 12.63
C VAL A 17 -0.07 -5.05 11.92
N ASN A 18 0.19 -5.31 10.62
CA ASN A 18 -0.55 -6.30 9.86
C ASN A 18 -0.42 -7.68 10.51
N ILE A 19 0.82 -8.19 10.69
CA ILE A 19 1.08 -9.50 11.27
C ILE A 19 0.56 -9.60 12.71
N GLY A 20 0.79 -8.59 13.54
CA GLY A 20 0.29 -8.56 14.91
C GLY A 20 -1.23 -8.62 14.99
N SER A 21 -1.92 -7.96 14.05
CA SER A 21 -3.38 -8.02 13.95
C SER A 21 -3.86 -9.41 13.50
N GLN A 22 -3.15 -10.06 12.57
CA GLN A 22 -3.45 -11.45 12.18
C GLN A 22 -3.30 -12.39 13.38
N ASP A 23 -2.18 -12.30 14.11
CA ASP A 23 -1.89 -13.11 15.29
C ASP A 23 -2.98 -12.94 16.37
N ILE A 24 -3.36 -11.71 16.69
CA ILE A 24 -4.44 -11.43 17.65
C ILE A 24 -5.76 -12.11 17.21
N VAL A 25 -6.17 -11.96 15.94
CA VAL A 25 -7.41 -12.59 15.46
C VAL A 25 -7.35 -14.10 15.57
N THR A 26 -6.24 -14.73 15.20
CA THR A 26 -6.10 -16.20 15.30
C THR A 26 -6.09 -16.72 16.73
N ARG A 27 -5.67 -15.90 17.71
CA ARG A 27 -5.75 -16.25 19.14
C ARG A 27 -7.17 -16.10 19.71
N LEU A 28 -7.94 -15.15 19.19
CA LEU A 28 -9.30 -14.85 19.65
C LEU A 28 -10.37 -15.73 18.98
N TYR A 29 -10.10 -16.24 17.78
CA TYR A 29 -11.07 -17.02 17.01
C TYR A 29 -10.38 -18.19 16.28
N ALA A 30 -10.80 -19.42 16.62
CA ALA A 30 -10.30 -20.67 16.06
C ALA A 30 -11.33 -21.40 15.17
N GLY A 31 -12.31 -20.66 14.62
CA GLY A 31 -13.34 -21.24 13.75
C GLY A 31 -12.88 -21.41 12.29
N PRO A 32 -13.75 -21.92 11.40
CA PRO A 32 -13.40 -22.25 10.01
C PRO A 32 -12.92 -21.04 9.20
N PHE A 33 -13.29 -19.82 9.60
CA PHE A 33 -12.89 -18.59 8.92
C PHE A 33 -11.69 -17.89 9.56
N ALA A 34 -11.01 -18.50 10.54
CA ALA A 34 -9.97 -17.85 11.34
C ALA A 34 -8.86 -17.23 10.48
N VAL A 35 -8.35 -17.98 9.51
CA VAL A 35 -7.28 -17.50 8.62
C VAL A 35 -7.76 -16.34 7.74
N VAL A 36 -8.95 -16.46 7.15
CA VAL A 36 -9.50 -15.42 6.24
C VAL A 36 -9.78 -14.13 7.02
N LEU A 37 -10.40 -14.23 8.20
CA LEU A 37 -10.65 -13.08 9.07
C LEU A 37 -9.34 -12.41 9.50
N ALA A 38 -8.35 -13.21 9.91
CA ALA A 38 -7.03 -12.69 10.26
C ALA A 38 -6.41 -11.92 9.09
N MET A 39 -6.38 -12.50 7.89
CA MET A 39 -5.83 -11.85 6.69
C MET A 39 -6.54 -10.54 6.35
N ILE A 40 -7.87 -10.50 6.41
CA ILE A 40 -8.65 -9.28 6.16
C ILE A 40 -8.32 -8.21 7.20
N THR A 41 -8.37 -8.56 8.49
CA THR A 41 -8.09 -7.63 9.60
C THR A 41 -6.66 -7.10 9.53
N GLY A 42 -5.68 -7.97 9.32
CA GLY A 42 -4.27 -7.59 9.16
C GLY A 42 -4.07 -6.66 7.97
N THR A 43 -4.70 -6.95 6.84
CA THR A 43 -4.63 -6.12 5.63
C THR A 43 -5.21 -4.72 5.87
N ILE A 44 -6.40 -4.64 6.46
CA ILE A 44 -7.05 -3.35 6.76
C ILE A 44 -6.20 -2.54 7.76
N ALA A 45 -5.78 -3.16 8.87
CA ALA A 45 -5.00 -2.50 9.90
C ALA A 45 -3.65 -1.99 9.36
N GLY A 46 -2.92 -2.85 8.64
CA GLY A 46 -1.66 -2.49 8.01
C GLY A 46 -1.81 -1.37 6.98
N LEU A 47 -2.85 -1.42 6.14
CA LEU A 47 -3.10 -0.41 5.11
C LEU A 47 -3.47 0.95 5.71
N LEU A 48 -4.30 0.97 6.75
CA LEU A 48 -4.65 2.20 7.49
C LEU A 48 -3.41 2.83 8.12
N VAL A 49 -2.57 2.04 8.81
CA VAL A 49 -1.34 2.53 9.40
C VAL A 49 -0.39 3.05 8.32
N LYS A 50 -0.18 2.30 7.23
CA LYS A 50 0.67 2.74 6.13
C LYS A 50 0.18 4.05 5.52
N TYR A 51 -1.13 4.18 5.29
CA TYR A 51 -1.73 5.40 4.77
C TYR A 51 -1.43 6.60 5.67
N VAL A 52 -1.68 6.48 6.98
CA VAL A 52 -1.45 7.58 7.94
C VAL A 52 0.03 7.97 7.98
N LEU A 53 0.92 6.98 7.99
CA LEU A 53 2.37 7.20 8.02
C LEU A 53 2.87 7.86 6.73
N ASP A 54 2.47 7.37 5.56
CA ASP A 54 2.88 7.94 4.27
C ASP A 54 2.35 9.36 4.09
N LYS A 55 1.06 9.56 4.41
CA LYS A 55 0.42 10.87 4.38
C LYS A 55 1.21 11.88 5.21
N ARG A 56 1.61 11.52 6.42
CA ARG A 56 2.31 12.41 7.37
C ARG A 56 3.79 12.61 7.06
N TYR A 57 4.53 11.53 6.83
CA TYR A 57 5.99 11.56 6.83
C TYR A 57 6.61 11.58 5.43
N ILE A 58 5.96 10.97 4.44
CA ILE A 58 6.47 10.89 3.06
C ILE A 58 5.95 12.06 2.23
N PHE A 59 4.63 12.21 2.17
CA PHE A 59 3.97 13.18 1.30
C PHE A 59 3.61 14.49 2.01
N ARG A 60 3.65 14.52 3.34
CA ARG A 60 3.30 15.70 4.17
C ARG A 60 1.96 16.33 3.76
N PHE A 61 1.01 15.48 3.41
CA PHE A 61 -0.29 15.90 2.89
C PHE A 61 -1.26 16.19 4.03
N ARG A 62 -2.02 17.28 3.89
CA ARG A 62 -3.06 17.70 4.84
C ARG A 62 -4.42 17.63 4.17
N ALA A 63 -5.27 16.72 4.63
CA ALA A 63 -6.66 16.67 4.22
C ALA A 63 -7.41 17.92 4.72
N ARG A 64 -8.50 18.28 4.04
CA ARG A 64 -9.31 19.47 4.37
C ARG A 64 -10.31 19.17 5.48
N ASP A 65 -10.90 17.99 5.40
CA ASP A 65 -11.94 17.46 6.26
C ASP A 65 -11.92 15.92 6.17
N LEU A 66 -12.78 15.26 6.96
CA LEU A 66 -12.85 13.81 7.03
C LEU A 66 -13.32 13.17 5.71
N GLY A 67 -14.20 13.82 4.96
CA GLY A 67 -14.69 13.33 3.66
C GLY A 67 -13.59 13.39 2.58
N HIS A 68 -12.75 14.43 2.60
CA HIS A 68 -11.58 14.50 1.75
C HIS A 68 -10.58 13.39 2.11
N ASP A 69 -10.31 13.18 3.40
CA ASP A 69 -9.35 12.16 3.85
C ASP A 69 -9.79 10.73 3.51
N SER A 70 -11.09 10.42 3.62
CA SER A 70 -11.63 9.11 3.24
C SER A 70 -11.54 8.84 1.74
N ARG A 71 -11.82 9.85 0.90
CA ARG A 71 -11.61 9.76 -0.55
C ARG A 71 -10.14 9.59 -0.91
N THR A 72 -9.24 10.31 -0.23
CA THR A 72 -7.79 10.16 -0.41
C THR A 72 -7.33 8.75 0.00
N PHE A 73 -7.83 8.20 1.10
CA PHE A 73 -7.57 6.82 1.49
C PHE A 73 -8.07 5.81 0.45
N ALA A 74 -9.29 6.00 -0.09
CA ALA A 74 -9.82 5.12 -1.13
C ALA A 74 -8.94 5.12 -2.39
N LEU A 75 -8.46 6.29 -2.83
CA LEU A 75 -7.49 6.40 -3.93
C LEU A 75 -6.17 5.71 -3.58
N TYR A 76 -5.67 5.90 -2.36
CA TYR A 76 -4.44 5.26 -1.89
C TYR A 76 -4.53 3.73 -1.94
N ALA A 77 -5.65 3.18 -1.47
CA ALA A 77 -5.95 1.76 -1.52
C ALA A 77 -6.04 1.25 -2.96
N LEU A 78 -6.74 2.00 -3.83
CA LEU A 78 -6.86 1.67 -5.26
C LEU A 78 -5.50 1.62 -5.97
N MET A 79 -4.61 2.59 -5.70
CA MET A 79 -3.25 2.57 -6.23
C MET A 79 -2.47 1.35 -5.73
N GLY A 80 -2.70 0.93 -4.47
CA GLY A 80 -2.15 -0.30 -3.91
C GLY A 80 -2.58 -1.53 -4.71
N LEU A 81 -3.89 -1.71 -4.93
CA LEU A 81 -4.44 -2.81 -5.73
C LEU A 81 -3.90 -2.83 -7.16
N ALA A 82 -3.80 -1.65 -7.80
CA ALA A 82 -3.23 -1.54 -9.14
C ALA A 82 -1.77 -2.04 -9.17
N THR A 83 -0.95 -1.68 -8.19
CA THR A 83 0.44 -2.14 -8.12
C THR A 83 0.58 -3.61 -7.74
N THR A 84 -0.35 -4.15 -6.94
CA THR A 84 -0.43 -5.60 -6.69
C THR A 84 -0.76 -6.37 -7.96
N ALA A 85 -1.65 -5.84 -8.80
CA ALA A 85 -1.95 -6.44 -10.10
C ALA A 85 -0.73 -6.43 -11.04
N ILE A 86 0.10 -5.39 -11.00
CA ILE A 86 1.38 -5.37 -11.73
C ILE A 86 2.29 -6.50 -11.22
N PHE A 87 2.47 -6.60 -9.90
CA PHE A 87 3.27 -7.65 -9.29
C PHE A 87 2.80 -9.06 -9.72
N TRP A 88 1.52 -9.37 -9.55
CA TRP A 88 0.95 -10.67 -9.95
C TRP A 88 1.00 -10.90 -11.46
N GLY A 89 0.81 -9.86 -12.27
CA GLY A 89 0.90 -9.97 -13.73
C GLY A 89 2.28 -10.45 -14.18
N PHE A 90 3.35 -9.94 -13.57
CA PHE A 90 4.71 -10.41 -13.85
C PHE A 90 4.97 -11.80 -13.26
N GLU A 91 4.57 -12.06 -12.00
CA GLU A 91 4.76 -13.37 -11.36
C GLU A 91 4.05 -14.49 -12.15
N LEU A 92 2.76 -14.33 -12.41
CA LEU A 92 1.94 -15.30 -13.12
C LEU A 92 2.28 -15.37 -14.61
N GLY A 93 2.61 -14.23 -15.23
CA GLY A 93 3.05 -14.20 -16.62
C GLY A 93 4.33 -14.99 -16.83
N PHE A 94 5.30 -14.86 -15.92
CA PHE A 94 6.54 -15.65 -15.98
C PHE A 94 6.30 -17.12 -15.64
N ASP A 95 5.45 -17.41 -14.66
CA ASP A 95 5.07 -18.80 -14.35
C ASP A 95 4.44 -19.49 -15.57
N TYR A 96 3.53 -18.79 -16.26
CA TYR A 96 2.85 -19.29 -17.45
C TYR A 96 3.79 -19.47 -18.64
N LEU A 97 4.67 -18.50 -18.92
CA LEU A 97 5.55 -18.54 -20.08
C LEU A 97 6.71 -19.54 -19.94
N PHE A 98 7.20 -19.76 -18.71
CA PHE A 98 8.42 -20.55 -18.48
C PHE A 98 8.18 -21.83 -17.68
N ALA A 99 7.01 -22.03 -17.08
CA ALA A 99 6.64 -23.20 -16.26
C ALA A 99 7.70 -23.59 -15.21
N SER A 100 8.39 -22.58 -14.65
CA SER A 100 9.52 -22.77 -13.75
C SER A 100 9.37 -21.90 -12.51
N ARG A 101 9.56 -22.51 -11.33
CA ARG A 101 9.53 -21.80 -10.05
C ARG A 101 10.55 -20.67 -9.99
N GLY A 102 11.74 -20.90 -10.56
CA GLY A 102 12.80 -19.88 -10.60
C GLY A 102 12.37 -18.66 -11.41
N MET A 103 11.76 -18.89 -12.57
CA MET A 103 11.27 -17.81 -13.44
C MET A 103 10.05 -17.10 -12.83
N ARG A 104 9.14 -17.83 -12.19
CA ARG A 104 8.04 -17.22 -11.41
C ARG A 104 8.57 -16.24 -10.37
N TYR A 105 9.56 -16.65 -9.56
CA TYR A 105 10.14 -15.77 -8.54
C TYR A 105 10.96 -14.61 -9.14
N LEU A 106 11.59 -14.80 -10.30
CA LEU A 106 12.21 -13.70 -11.03
C LEU A 106 11.17 -12.68 -11.51
N GLY A 107 10.06 -13.16 -12.08
CA GLY A 107 8.91 -12.33 -12.46
C GLY A 107 8.35 -11.57 -11.26
N ALA A 108 8.15 -12.26 -10.14
CA ALA A 108 7.75 -11.65 -8.87
C ALA A 108 8.69 -10.51 -8.43
N LEU A 109 10.01 -10.73 -8.48
CA LEU A 109 11.01 -9.73 -8.10
C LEU A 109 10.94 -8.48 -9.00
N ILE A 110 10.85 -8.68 -10.33
CA ILE A 110 10.72 -7.60 -11.31
C ILE A 110 9.41 -6.84 -11.10
N GLY A 111 8.30 -7.58 -10.95
CA GLY A 111 6.98 -7.03 -10.71
C GLY A 111 6.91 -6.19 -9.44
N LEU A 112 7.55 -6.64 -8.34
CA LEU A 112 7.68 -5.86 -7.11
C LEU A 112 8.49 -4.58 -7.32
N ALA A 113 9.64 -4.67 -8.00
CA ALA A 113 10.48 -3.50 -8.25
C ALA A 113 9.72 -2.41 -9.05
N ILE A 114 9.06 -2.82 -10.14
CA ILE A 114 8.21 -1.93 -10.94
C ILE A 114 7.03 -1.42 -10.10
N GLY A 115 6.37 -2.29 -9.36
CA GLY A 115 5.24 -1.97 -8.50
C GLY A 115 5.57 -0.91 -7.47
N TYR A 116 6.72 -0.99 -6.80
CA TYR A 116 7.16 0.02 -5.83
C TYR A 116 7.43 1.38 -6.47
N VAL A 117 8.12 1.41 -7.61
CA VAL A 117 8.39 2.66 -8.34
C VAL A 117 7.08 3.28 -8.81
N ALA A 118 6.21 2.47 -9.45
CA ALA A 118 4.89 2.89 -9.88
C ALA A 118 4.06 3.41 -8.71
N LYS A 119 4.04 2.72 -7.56
CA LYS A 119 3.30 3.13 -6.35
C LYS A 119 3.69 4.53 -5.90
N TYR A 120 4.99 4.81 -5.81
CA TYR A 120 5.47 6.12 -5.39
C TYR A 120 4.98 7.23 -6.33
N HIS A 121 5.09 7.02 -7.65
CA HIS A 121 4.66 8.00 -8.63
C HIS A 121 3.14 8.17 -8.66
N LEU A 122 2.38 7.07 -8.59
CA LEU A 122 0.93 7.08 -8.53
C LEU A 122 0.41 7.80 -7.29
N ASP A 123 0.98 7.53 -6.12
CA ASP A 123 0.59 8.21 -4.88
C ASP A 123 0.88 9.71 -4.94
N LYS A 124 2.08 10.07 -5.39
CA LYS A 124 2.48 11.46 -5.56
C LYS A 124 1.55 12.20 -6.51
N GLN A 125 1.19 11.56 -7.62
CA GLN A 125 0.46 12.21 -8.71
C GLN A 125 -1.05 12.17 -8.52
N TYR A 126 -1.65 11.14 -7.90
CA TYR A 126 -3.11 10.98 -7.86
C TYR A 126 -3.69 11.05 -6.45
N VAL A 127 -2.95 10.61 -5.43
CA VAL A 127 -3.45 10.51 -4.06
C VAL A 127 -3.15 11.79 -3.28
N PHE A 128 -1.87 12.18 -3.21
CA PHE A 128 -1.40 13.27 -2.36
C PHE A 128 -1.11 14.55 -3.16
N ARG A 129 -2.05 14.95 -4.03
CA ARG A 129 -1.93 16.19 -4.82
C ARG A 129 -1.96 17.41 -3.90
N PRO A 130 -1.01 18.36 -4.02
CA PRO A 130 -1.09 19.62 -3.29
C PRO A 130 -2.43 20.30 -3.59
N ILE A 131 -3.13 20.74 -2.55
CA ILE A 131 -4.33 21.58 -2.73
C ILE A 131 -3.85 22.88 -3.35
N ARG A 132 -4.24 23.14 -4.60
CA ARG A 132 -3.93 24.40 -5.29
C ARG A 132 -4.64 25.51 -4.50
N LYS A 133 -3.90 26.39 -3.85
CA LYS A 133 -4.48 27.63 -3.30
C LYS A 133 -5.02 28.39 -4.51
N VAL A 134 -6.33 28.58 -4.59
CA VAL A 134 -6.92 29.53 -5.53
C VAL A 134 -6.41 30.90 -5.09
N LYS A 135 -5.66 31.60 -5.96
CA LYS A 135 -5.29 32.99 -5.72
C LYS A 135 -6.60 33.78 -5.56
N SER A 136 -6.73 34.52 -4.45
CA SER A 136 -7.82 35.48 -4.27
C SER A 136 -7.80 36.46 -5.46
N PRO A 137 -8.94 36.78 -6.10
CA PRO A 137 -9.00 37.77 -7.19
C PRO A 137 -8.74 39.22 -6.77
N ILE A 138 -8.26 39.49 -5.56
CA ILE A 138 -8.10 40.83 -5.00
C ILE A 138 -6.67 41.00 -4.49
N GLU A 139 -5.74 41.25 -5.40
CA GLU A 139 -4.45 41.93 -5.21
C GLU A 139 -4.19 42.82 -6.42
#